data_AF-A0A7S7T461-F1
#
_entry.id   AF-A0A7S7T461-F1
#
_cell.length_a   1.000
_cell.length_b   1.000
_cell.length_c   1.000
_cell.angle_alpha   90.00
_cell.angle_beta   90.00
_cell.angle_gamma   90.00
#
_symmetry.space_group_name_H-M   'P 1'
#
loop_
_entity.id
_entity.type
_entity.pdbx_description
1 polymer ?
#
loop_
_entity_poly.entity_id
_entity_poly.type
_entity_poly.pdbx_seq_one_letter_code
_entity_poly.pdbx_strand_id
1 'polypeptide(L)'
;MAYYVYILASRRDGAIYVGITNDLVRRVYEHRIKAVPGFTARYNITQLVWFEIYDDPISAISREKELKKWKRAWKTQLIEKDNPNWNDLYESICR
;
A
#
# COMPACT_ATOMS: atom_id res chain seq x y z
N MET A 1 -10.04 8.77 14.58
CA MET A 1 -9.17 9.25 13.48
C MET A 1 -8.77 8.02 12.70
N ALA A 2 -8.97 7.97 11.39
CA ALA A 2 -8.68 6.75 10.62
C ALA A 2 -7.17 6.60 10.34
N TYR A 3 -6.68 5.38 10.44
CA TYR A 3 -5.36 4.96 10.02
C TYR A 3 -5.48 3.92 8.91
N TYR A 4 -4.54 3.94 7.98
CA TYR A 4 -4.54 3.07 6.82
C TYR A 4 -3.26 2.28 6.79
N VAL A 5 -3.38 0.97 6.62
CA VAL A 5 -2.27 0.10 6.24
C VAL A 5 -2.42 -0.18 4.77
N TYR A 6 -1.38 0.02 3.98
CA TYR A 6 -1.48 -0.03 2.53
C TYR A 6 -0.33 -0.80 1.90
N ILE A 7 -0.60 -1.35 0.71
CA ILE A 7 0.39 -1.97 -0.15
C ILE A 7 0.43 -1.23 -1.49
N LEU A 8 1.61 -0.75 -1.85
CA LEU A 8 1.91 -0.25 -3.17
C LEU A 8 2.67 -1.29 -3.99
N ALA A 9 2.51 -1.25 -5.30
CA ALA A 9 3.24 -2.08 -6.25
C ALA A 9 3.81 -1.24 -7.40
N SER A 10 4.89 -1.72 -8.01
CA SER A 10 5.38 -1.16 -9.28
C SER A 10 4.66 -1.75 -10.51
N ARG A 11 4.26 -3.02 -10.41
CA ARG A 11 3.47 -3.78 -11.38
C ARG A 11 3.02 -5.08 -10.73
N ARG A 12 2.15 -5.85 -11.39
CA ARG A 12 1.82 -7.23 -10.99
C ARG A 12 3.09 -8.05 -10.77
N ASP A 13 3.17 -8.72 -9.63
CA ASP A 13 4.34 -9.51 -9.17
C ASP A 13 5.66 -8.74 -9.05
N GLY A 14 5.63 -7.41 -9.15
CA GLY A 14 6.79 -6.53 -9.01
C GLY A 14 7.19 -6.25 -7.56
N ALA A 15 8.07 -5.28 -7.37
CA ALA A 15 8.40 -4.78 -6.05
C ALA A 15 7.15 -4.21 -5.36
N ILE A 16 7.01 -4.51 -4.07
CA ILE A 16 5.93 -3.98 -3.25
C ILE A 16 6.49 -3.19 -2.08
N TYR A 17 5.71 -2.23 -1.61
CA TYR A 17 5.99 -1.46 -0.41
C TYR A 17 4.79 -1.56 0.52
N VAL A 18 5.04 -1.74 1.81
CA VAL A 18 4.01 -1.76 2.86
C VAL A 18 4.27 -0.59 3.80
N GLY A 19 3.23 0.18 4.09
CA GLY A 19 3.34 1.32 5.00
C GLY A 19 2.04 1.62 5.73
N ILE A 20 2.10 2.60 6.63
CA ILE A 20 0.95 3.16 7.33
C ILE A 20 0.86 4.66 7.09
N THR A 21 -0.35 5.21 7.14
CA THR A 21 -0.60 6.65 7.10
C THR A 21 -1.94 6.98 7.76
N ASN A 22 -2.13 8.21 8.23
CA ASN A 22 -3.45 8.72 8.62
C ASN A 22 -4.16 9.45 7.46
N ASP A 23 -3.48 9.59 6.31
CA ASP A 23 -4.00 10.22 5.11
C ASP A 23 -3.48 9.42 3.90
N LEU A 24 -4.35 8.54 3.37
CA LEU A 24 -4.00 7.62 2.30
C LEU A 24 -3.83 8.35 0.96
N VAL A 25 -4.76 9.24 0.61
CA VAL A 25 -4.77 9.97 -0.66
C VAL A 25 -3.51 10.81 -0.82
N ARG A 26 -3.17 11.61 0.20
CA ARG A 26 -1.95 12.43 0.17
C ARG A 26 -0.71 11.55 0.05
N ARG A 27 -0.64 10.46 0.82
CA ARG A 27 0.56 9.62 0.86
C ARG A 27 0.80 8.88 -0.45
N VAL A 28 -0.25 8.38 -1.09
CA VAL A 28 -0.14 7.73 -2.39
C VAL A 28 0.24 8.76 -3.46
N TYR A 29 -0.33 9.97 -3.41
CA TYR A 29 0.06 11.06 -4.31
C TYR A 29 1.56 11.37 -4.23
N GLU A 30 2.11 11.53 -3.01
CA GLU A 30 3.55 11.74 -2.78
C GLU A 30 4.41 10.64 -3.41
N HIS A 31 3.98 9.37 -3.34
CA HIS A 31 4.69 8.27 -4.00
C HIS A 31 4.60 8.34 -5.52
N ARG A 32 3.43 8.68 -6.09
CA ARG A 32 3.23 8.83 -7.55
C ARG A 32 4.12 9.90 -8.14
N ILE A 33 4.21 11.06 -7.47
CA ILE A 33 5.06 12.17 -7.93
C ILE A 33 6.53 12.02 -7.51
N LYS A 34 6.87 10.95 -6.79
CA LYS A 34 8.22 10.67 -6.28
C LYS A 34 8.76 11.83 -5.42
N ALA A 35 7.88 12.44 -4.61
CA ALA A 35 8.18 13.59 -3.78
C ALA A 35 9.36 13.34 -2.83
N VAL A 36 9.48 12.10 -2.34
CA VAL A 36 10.58 11.68 -1.48
C VAL A 36 11.48 10.70 -2.25
N PRO A 37 12.78 11.01 -2.41
CA PRO A 37 13.72 10.05 -2.98
C PRO A 37 13.87 8.84 -2.06
N GLY A 38 13.93 7.64 -2.64
CA GLY A 38 14.05 6.41 -1.86
C GLY A 38 13.70 5.16 -2.65
N PHE A 39 13.46 4.06 -1.93
CA PHE A 39 13.15 2.75 -2.52
C PHE A 39 11.94 2.80 -3.46
N THR A 40 10.84 3.43 -3.04
CA THR A 40 9.63 3.53 -3.84
C THR A 40 9.84 4.35 -5.12
N ALA A 41 10.58 5.46 -5.05
CA ALA A 41 10.94 6.25 -6.21
C ALA A 41 11.87 5.49 -7.18
N ARG A 42 12.90 4.80 -6.64
CA ARG A 42 13.89 4.03 -7.43
C ARG A 42 13.25 2.89 -8.21
N TYR A 43 12.31 2.17 -7.60
CA TYR A 43 11.66 1.00 -8.20
C TYR A 43 10.30 1.30 -8.83
N ASN A 44 9.93 2.59 -8.96
CA ASN A 44 8.68 3.05 -9.53
C ASN A 44 7.44 2.38 -8.89
N ILE A 45 7.45 2.28 -7.56
CA ILE A 45 6.37 1.68 -6.76
C ILE A 45 5.32 2.77 -6.50
N THR A 46 4.31 2.86 -7.36
CA THR A 46 3.37 4.00 -7.39
C THR A 46 1.90 3.58 -7.40
N GLN A 47 1.58 2.31 -7.67
CA GLN A 47 0.20 1.83 -7.80
C GLN A 47 -0.33 1.38 -6.43
N LEU A 48 -1.48 1.89 -6.01
CA LEU A 48 -2.14 1.43 -4.80
C LEU A 48 -2.92 0.16 -5.13
N VAL A 49 -2.49 -0.99 -4.60
CA VAL A 49 -3.10 -2.28 -4.95
C VAL A 49 -3.95 -2.90 -3.84
N TRP A 50 -3.75 -2.45 -2.60
CA TRP A 50 -4.52 -2.91 -1.44
C TRP A 50 -4.40 -1.91 -0.28
N PHE A 51 -5.44 -1.78 0.54
CA PHE A 51 -5.39 -1.07 1.81
C PHE A 51 -6.45 -1.60 2.80
N GLU A 52 -6.24 -1.33 4.09
CA GLU A 52 -7.13 -1.67 5.19
C GLU A 52 -7.20 -0.51 6.18
N ILE A 53 -8.37 -0.29 6.79
CA ILE A 53 -8.68 0.85 7.65
C ILE A 53 -8.70 0.41 9.12
N TYR A 54 -8.15 1.24 10.00
CA TYR A 54 -8.06 1.04 11.44
C TYR A 54 -8.47 2.29 12.19
N ASP A 55 -9.13 2.13 13.34
CA ASP A 55 -9.56 3.25 14.20
C ASP A 55 -8.48 3.72 15.18
N ASP A 56 -7.43 2.92 15.35
CA ASP A 56 -6.31 3.21 16.25
C ASP A 56 -4.95 2.95 15.58
N PRO A 57 -3.91 3.71 15.95
CA PRO A 57 -2.60 3.59 15.34
C PRO A 57 -1.86 2.31 15.76
N ILE A 58 -2.17 1.75 16.93
CA ILE A 58 -1.46 0.59 17.48
C ILE A 58 -1.80 -0.65 16.65
N SER A 59 -3.08 -0.86 16.35
CA SER A 59 -3.57 -1.93 15.47
C SER A 59 -3.00 -1.79 14.06
N ALA A 60 -3.01 -0.57 13.50
CA ALA A 60 -2.41 -0.31 12.19
C ALA A 60 -0.90 -0.65 12.16
N ILE A 61 -0.15 -0.25 13.19
CA ILE A 61 1.29 -0.57 13.32
C ILE A 61 1.50 -2.08 13.49
N SER A 62 0.68 -2.76 14.28
CA SER A 62 0.77 -4.21 14.47
C SER A 62 0.55 -4.93 13.14
N ARG A 63 -0.50 -4.55 12.42
CA ARG A 63 -0.81 -5.10 11.10
C ARG A 63 0.31 -4.88 10.10
N GLU A 64 0.88 -3.68 10.04
CA GLU A 64 1.99 -3.38 9.14
C GLU A 64 3.22 -4.26 9.44
N LYS A 65 3.53 -4.47 10.73
CA LYS A 65 4.62 -5.37 11.15
C LYS A 65 4.36 -6.83 10.77
N GLU A 66 3.12 -7.30 10.92
CA GLU A 66 2.71 -8.64 10.47
C GLU A 66 2.91 -8.78 8.97
N LEU A 67 2.32 -7.86 8.19
CA LEU A 67 2.45 -7.86 6.73
C LEU A 67 3.92 -7.83 6.33
N LYS A 68 4.77 -6.99 6.92
CA LYS A 68 6.21 -6.97 6.60
C LYS A 68 6.88 -8.34 6.79
N LYS A 69 6.53 -9.10 7.84
CA LYS A 69 7.04 -10.45 8.11
C LYS A 69 6.47 -11.54 7.20
N TRP A 70 5.33 -11.30 6.55
CA TRP A 70 4.71 -12.30 5.67
C TRP A 70 5.58 -12.65 4.46
N LYS A 71 5.51 -13.92 4.08
CA LYS A 71 6.03 -14.42 2.81
C LYS A 71 5.38 -13.67 1.65
N ARG A 72 6.12 -13.52 0.55
CA ARG A 72 5.62 -12.80 -0.64
C ARG A 72 4.31 -13.40 -1.16
N ALA A 73 4.19 -14.73 -1.20
CA ALA A 73 2.99 -15.41 -1.67
C ALA A 73 1.72 -15.02 -0.90
N TRP A 74 1.81 -14.86 0.43
CA TRP A 74 0.66 -14.48 1.25
C TRP A 74 0.21 -13.05 1.01
N LYS A 75 1.15 -12.14 0.72
CA LYS A 75 0.83 -10.77 0.31
C LYS A 75 0.14 -10.75 -1.04
N THR A 76 0.63 -11.54 -2.00
CA THR A 76 -0.02 -11.69 -3.31
C THR A 76 -1.44 -12.21 -3.16
N GLN A 77 -1.66 -13.28 -2.37
CA GLN A 77 -3.00 -13.81 -2.10
C GLN A 77 -3.92 -12.79 -1.43
N LEU A 78 -3.40 -11.98 -0.50
CA LEU A 78 -4.17 -10.92 0.14
C LEU A 78 -4.64 -9.86 -0.87
N ILE A 79 -3.75 -9.42 -1.77
CA ILE A 79 -4.08 -8.45 -2.82
C ILE A 79 -5.09 -9.06 -3.80
N GLU A 80 -4.81 -10.27 -4.28
CA GLU A 80 -5.60 -10.90 -5.35
C GLU A 80 -7.00 -11.34 -4.89
N LYS A 81 -7.25 -11.45 -3.58
CA LYS A 81 -8.57 -11.73 -3.02
C LYS A 81 -9.63 -10.73 -3.48
N ASP A 82 -9.30 -9.43 -3.43
CA ASP A 82 -10.22 -8.34 -3.75
C ASP A 82 -9.79 -7.56 -5.01
N ASN A 83 -8.53 -7.70 -5.43
CA ASN A 83 -7.95 -7.01 -6.59
C ASN A 83 -7.10 -7.96 -7.46
N PRO A 84 -7.72 -8.98 -8.12
CA PRO A 84 -7.00 -10.00 -8.88
C PRO A 84 -6.21 -9.46 -10.07
N ASN A 85 -6.62 -8.30 -10.59
CA ASN A 85 -5.96 -7.64 -11.72
C ASN A 85 -4.91 -6.61 -11.29
N TRP A 86 -4.68 -6.44 -9.98
CA TRP A 86 -3.75 -5.45 -9.43
C TRP A 86 -4.04 -4.03 -9.96
N ASN A 87 -5.32 -3.72 -10.11
CA ASN A 87 -5.77 -2.40 -10.54
C ASN A 87 -5.30 -1.35 -9.54
N ASP A 88 -4.94 -0.17 -10.05
CA ASP A 88 -4.61 0.96 -9.19
C ASP A 88 -5.89 1.52 -8.56
N LEU A 89 -6.01 1.31 -7.25
CA LEU A 89 -7.16 1.73 -6.44
C LEU A 89 -7.14 3.22 -6.11
N TYR A 90 -6.06 3.95 -6.44
CA TYR A 90 -5.97 5.37 -6.13
C TYR A 90 -7.14 6.18 -6.72
N GLU A 91 -7.47 5.92 -7.99
CA GLU A 91 -8.53 6.63 -8.71
C GLU A 91 -9.94 6.36 -8.14
N SER A 92 -10.14 5.24 -7.43
CA SER A 92 -11.44 4.91 -6.83
C SER A 92 -11.67 5.61 -5.48
N ILE A 93 -10.60 6.06 -4.82
CA ILE A 93 -10.66 6.71 -3.49
C ILE A 93 -10.42 8.22 -3.54
N CYS A 94 -10.01 8.78 -4.68
CA CYS A 94 -9.73 10.21 -4.85
C CYS A 94 -10.90 11.01 -5.47
N ARG A 95 -12.11 10.47 -5.42
CA ARG A 95 -13.31 11.15 -5.94
C ARG A 95 -13.96 12.05 -4.91
#